data_AF-A0ABD2HCA3-F1
#
_entry.id   AF-A0ABD2HCA3-F1
#
_cell.length_a   1.000
_cell.length_b   1.000
_cell.length_c   1.000
_cell.angle_alpha   90.00
_cell.angle_beta   90.00
_cell.angle_gamma   90.00
#
_symmetry.space_group_name_H-M   'P 1'
#
loop_
_entity.id
_entity.type
_entity.pdbx_description
1 polymer ?
#
loop_
_entity_poly.entity_id
_entity_poly.type
_entity_poly.pdbx_seq_one_letter_code
_entity_poly.pdbx_strand_id
1 'polypeptide(L)'
;MQHNLLKESNKTELLLIGSKSTFSKVTNITLTIDGTIVSPARNLCVIFDPTLSLEPHIRQTVKTSFFHLRNIAKILPSLTRPAAERLIHALISSRLDYCNSLLYGISTTSLNRLQRVQNAAARLLTHTKSWHHITPVLKDLHWLPISHRINYKILVLTYKALHHLAPPYLTNLLTPYQPPWSLRSTAAGLLSIPTSTLCSFGDRAFSVAAPRLWNALPQDLRDYESLTVFQSRLKTHLFNSVYP
;
A
#
# COMPACT_ATOMS: atom_id res chain seq x y z
N MET A 1 -13.76 -28.28 -23.42
CA MET A 1 -12.29 -28.34 -23.62
C MET A 1 -11.62 -28.35 -22.25
N GLN A 2 -11.06 -29.48 -21.83
CA GLN A 2 -10.16 -29.49 -20.67
C GLN A 2 -8.86 -28.83 -21.11
N HIS A 3 -8.50 -27.70 -20.48
CA HIS A 3 -7.21 -27.08 -20.70
C HIS A 3 -6.13 -27.99 -20.09
N ASN A 4 -5.42 -28.72 -20.94
CA ASN A 4 -4.27 -29.58 -20.57
C ASN A 4 -3.06 -28.70 -20.21
N LEU A 5 -3.13 -28.00 -19.08
CA LEU A 5 -2.01 -27.24 -18.52
C LEU A 5 -1.29 -28.10 -17.47
N LEU A 6 -0.01 -28.37 -17.70
CA LEU A 6 0.86 -29.05 -16.75
C LEU A 6 1.19 -28.10 -15.59
N LYS A 7 1.05 -28.58 -14.36
CA LYS A 7 1.42 -27.84 -13.14
C LYS A 7 2.87 -28.12 -12.80
N GLU A 8 3.67 -27.07 -12.72
CA GLU A 8 5.04 -27.14 -12.21
C GLU A 8 5.00 -27.19 -10.68
N SER A 9 5.26 -28.35 -10.08
CA SER A 9 5.21 -28.53 -8.62
C SER A 9 6.16 -27.59 -7.86
N ASN A 10 7.33 -27.30 -8.42
CA ASN A 10 8.30 -26.36 -7.82
C ASN A 10 7.84 -24.88 -7.83
N LYS A 11 6.88 -24.50 -8.67
CA LYS A 11 6.33 -23.14 -8.75
C LYS A 11 4.92 -23.04 -8.15
N THR A 12 4.34 -24.17 -7.76
CA THR A 12 2.98 -24.23 -7.25
C THR A 12 3.00 -24.01 -5.75
N GLU A 13 2.51 -22.86 -5.33
CA GLU A 13 2.35 -22.52 -3.92
C GLU A 13 0.86 -22.57 -3.55
N LEU A 14 0.60 -22.88 -2.30
CA LEU A 14 -0.70 -23.09 -1.69
C LEU A 14 -0.69 -22.28 -0.42
N LEU A 15 -1.66 -21.39 -0.33
CA LEU A 15 -1.87 -20.59 0.85
C LEU A 15 -3.31 -20.77 1.30
N LEU A 16 -3.47 -21.39 2.47
CA LEU A 16 -4.73 -21.31 3.18
C LEU A 16 -4.80 -19.95 3.88
N ILE A 17 -5.89 -19.22 3.67
CA ILE A 17 -6.11 -17.90 4.28
C ILE A 17 -7.24 -18.01 5.29
N GLY A 18 -7.04 -17.43 6.46
CA GLY A 18 -8.03 -17.48 7.54
C GLY A 18 -7.68 -16.60 8.73
N SER A 19 -8.63 -16.46 9.65
CA SER A 19 -8.39 -15.77 10.91
C SER A 19 -7.52 -16.64 11.84
N LYS A 20 -6.82 -16.02 12.79
CA LYS A 20 -6.08 -16.77 13.83
C LYS A 20 -6.98 -17.74 14.60
N SER A 21 -8.24 -17.36 14.85
CA SER A 21 -9.24 -18.21 15.51
C SER A 21 -9.66 -19.40 14.64
N THR A 22 -9.69 -19.22 13.32
CA THR A 22 -9.94 -20.31 12.37
C THR A 22 -8.77 -21.28 12.38
N PHE A 23 -7.53 -20.78 12.31
CA PHE A 23 -6.34 -21.63 12.34
C PHE A 23 -6.13 -22.35 13.67
N SER A 24 -6.54 -21.78 14.81
CA SER A 24 -6.48 -22.52 16.09
C SER A 24 -7.42 -23.73 16.14
N LYS A 25 -8.44 -23.78 15.27
CA LYS A 25 -9.40 -24.88 15.17
C LYS A 25 -9.04 -25.90 14.08
N VAL A 26 -8.15 -25.52 13.17
CA VAL A 26 -7.75 -26.35 12.03
C VAL A 26 -6.43 -27.03 12.39
N THR A 27 -6.48 -28.32 12.68
CA THR A 27 -5.28 -29.16 12.85
C THR A 27 -4.80 -29.67 11.50
N ASN A 28 -3.53 -29.41 11.19
CA ASN A 28 -2.71 -30.00 10.12
C ASN A 28 -3.36 -30.16 8.74
N ILE A 29 -3.47 -29.05 7.99
CA ILE A 29 -3.65 -29.12 6.53
C ILE A 29 -2.26 -29.12 5.89
N THR A 30 -1.70 -30.30 5.73
CA THR A 30 -0.51 -30.54 4.89
C THR A 30 -0.98 -31.11 3.57
N LEU A 31 -1.05 -30.28 2.54
CA LEU A 31 -1.21 -30.76 1.17
C LEU A 31 0.18 -30.94 0.57
N THR A 32 0.50 -32.17 0.19
CA THR A 32 1.71 -32.51 -0.55
C THR A 32 1.38 -32.52 -2.04
N ILE A 33 2.03 -31.64 -2.81
CA ILE A 33 2.03 -31.71 -4.28
C ILE A 33 3.40 -32.28 -4.67
N ASP A 34 3.42 -33.45 -5.28
CA ASP A 34 4.64 -34.18 -5.68
C ASP A 34 5.68 -34.35 -4.54
N GLY A 35 5.21 -34.57 -3.31
CA GLY A 35 6.09 -34.79 -2.14
C GLY A 35 6.70 -33.53 -1.52
N THR A 36 6.37 -32.33 -2.03
CA THR A 36 6.87 -31.05 -1.46
C THR A 36 5.85 -30.44 -0.48
N ILE A 37 6.35 -29.93 0.65
CA ILE A 37 5.55 -29.18 1.63
C ILE A 37 5.41 -27.75 1.14
N VAL A 38 4.19 -27.26 1.05
CA VAL A 38 3.93 -25.97 0.42
C VAL A 38 4.22 -24.81 1.37
N SER A 39 5.06 -23.89 0.90
CA SER A 39 5.62 -22.75 1.64
C SER A 39 4.76 -21.47 1.48
N PRO A 40 4.94 -20.41 2.30
CA PRO A 40 4.15 -19.17 2.18
C PRO A 40 4.18 -18.60 0.76
N ALA A 41 2.99 -18.35 0.21
CA ALA A 41 2.85 -18.01 -1.20
C ALA A 41 3.34 -16.59 -1.51
N ARG A 42 4.10 -16.49 -2.60
CA ARG A 42 4.57 -15.26 -3.24
C ARG A 42 3.74 -15.02 -4.49
N ASN A 43 3.05 -13.89 -4.50
CA ASN A 43 2.39 -13.41 -5.70
C ASN A 43 2.93 -12.03 -6.05
N LEU A 44 3.47 -11.87 -7.26
CA LEU A 44 4.10 -10.63 -7.76
C LEU A 44 5.06 -10.01 -6.72
N CYS A 45 6.01 -10.80 -6.22
CA CYS A 45 7.01 -10.39 -5.21
C CYS A 45 6.44 -9.99 -3.82
N VAL A 46 5.13 -10.06 -3.61
CA VAL A 46 4.50 -9.88 -2.29
C VAL A 46 4.40 -11.24 -1.60
N ILE A 47 4.89 -11.31 -0.36
CA ILE A 47 4.83 -12.53 0.46
C ILE A 47 3.55 -12.49 1.28
N PHE A 48 2.64 -13.42 1.00
CA PHE A 48 1.39 -13.56 1.72
C PHE A 48 1.56 -14.59 2.84
N ASP A 49 1.14 -14.21 4.05
CA ASP A 49 1.02 -15.10 5.19
C ASP A 49 -0.44 -15.56 5.35
N PRO A 50 -0.69 -16.70 6.02
CA PRO A 50 -2.05 -17.24 6.19
C PRO A 50 -3.04 -16.27 6.83
N THR A 51 -2.55 -15.33 7.64
CA THR A 51 -3.39 -14.33 8.32
C THR A 51 -3.49 -12.99 7.59
N LEU A 52 -2.91 -12.88 6.38
CA LEU A 52 -2.80 -11.65 5.59
C LEU A 52 -2.26 -10.43 6.37
N SER A 53 -1.43 -10.68 7.39
CA SER A 53 -0.77 -9.63 8.17
C SER A 53 0.31 -8.90 7.36
N LEU A 54 0.84 -9.53 6.32
CA LEU A 54 1.95 -9.09 5.48
C LEU A 54 3.26 -8.86 6.26
N GLU A 55 3.35 -9.34 7.50
CA GLU A 55 4.53 -9.22 8.34
C GLU A 55 5.81 -9.77 7.69
N PRO A 56 5.82 -10.96 7.06
CA PRO A 56 7.02 -11.46 6.39
C PRO A 56 7.48 -10.55 5.24
N HIS A 57 6.53 -10.03 4.46
CA HIS A 57 6.81 -9.11 3.37
C HIS A 57 7.39 -7.78 3.88
N ILE A 58 6.80 -7.21 4.93
CA ILE A 58 7.29 -5.97 5.55
C ILE A 58 8.70 -6.17 6.12
N ARG A 59 8.95 -7.27 6.83
CA ARG A 59 10.28 -7.59 7.38
C ARG A 59 11.33 -7.68 6.28
N GLN A 60 11.02 -8.37 5.18
CA GLN A 60 11.93 -8.48 4.04
C GLN A 60 12.17 -7.12 3.36
N THR A 61 11.13 -6.31 3.18
CA THR A 61 11.22 -4.97 2.59
C THR A 61 12.07 -4.04 3.46
N VAL A 62 11.87 -4.07 4.78
CA VAL A 62 12.67 -3.29 5.74
C VAL A 62 14.12 -3.74 5.74
N LYS A 63 14.38 -5.06 5.81
CA LYS A 63 15.74 -5.64 5.78
C LYS A 63 16.50 -5.21 4.53
N THR A 64 15.89 -5.38 3.36
CA THR A 64 16.49 -5.01 2.07
C THR A 64 16.69 -3.51 1.95
N SER A 65 15.74 -2.70 2.40
CA SER A 65 15.87 -1.24 2.38
C SER A 65 17.04 -0.75 3.25
N PHE A 66 17.20 -1.29 4.46
CA PHE A 66 18.36 -0.95 5.30
C PHE A 66 19.68 -1.45 4.73
N PHE A 67 19.69 -2.60 4.05
CA PHE A 67 20.87 -3.05 3.31
C PHE A 67 21.28 -2.02 2.25
N HIS A 68 20.32 -1.56 1.44
CA HIS A 68 20.58 -0.52 0.44
C HIS A 68 21.03 0.78 1.11
N LEU A 69 20.33 1.29 2.13
CA LEU A 69 20.72 2.52 2.84
C LEU A 69 22.16 2.49 3.35
N ARG A 70 22.63 1.35 3.88
CA ARG A 70 24.03 1.20 4.31
C ARG A 70 25.00 1.31 3.14
N ASN A 71 24.67 0.75 1.98
CA ASN A 71 25.52 0.85 0.79
C ASN A 71 25.52 2.27 0.24
N ILE A 72 24.36 2.94 0.25
CA ILE A 72 24.24 4.36 -0.12
C ILE A 72 25.12 5.22 0.79
N ALA A 73 25.05 5.00 2.10
CA ALA A 73 25.82 5.76 3.08
C ALA A 73 27.35 5.68 2.82
N LYS A 74 27.85 4.54 2.32
CA LYS A 74 29.28 4.37 1.99
C LYS A 74 29.72 5.20 0.78
N ILE A 75 28.87 5.32 -0.23
CA ILE A 75 29.18 6.07 -1.46
C ILE A 75 28.72 7.53 -1.38
N LEU A 76 27.93 7.90 -0.38
CA LEU A 76 27.37 9.23 -0.23
C LEU A 76 28.43 10.35 -0.27
N PRO A 77 29.63 10.21 0.34
CA PRO A 77 30.66 11.27 0.30
C PRO A 77 31.15 11.64 -1.10
N SER A 78 31.01 10.75 -2.08
CA SER A 78 31.42 10.98 -3.47
C SER A 78 30.26 11.41 -4.38
N LEU A 79 29.05 11.60 -3.85
CA LEU A 79 27.86 11.94 -4.63
C LEU A 79 27.42 13.38 -4.37
N THR A 80 26.90 14.04 -5.41
CA THR A 80 26.18 15.30 -5.25
C THR A 80 24.82 15.05 -4.59
N ARG A 81 24.29 16.04 -3.87
CA ARG A 81 22.99 15.94 -3.19
C ARG A 81 21.85 15.51 -4.14
N PRO A 82 21.71 16.05 -5.37
CA PRO A 82 20.68 15.59 -6.30
C PRO A 82 20.88 14.15 -6.77
N ALA A 83 22.12 13.69 -6.93
CA ALA A 83 22.41 12.31 -7.29
C ALA A 83 22.05 11.36 -6.14
N ALA A 84 22.40 11.72 -4.90
CA ALA A 84 22.03 10.97 -3.71
C ALA A 84 20.50 10.85 -3.54
N GLU A 85 19.77 11.94 -3.77
CA GLU A 85 18.31 11.96 -3.72
C GLU A 85 17.69 11.01 -4.76
N ARG A 86 18.13 11.07 -6.02
CA ARG A 86 17.68 10.15 -7.07
C ARG A 86 17.95 8.69 -6.70
N LEU A 87 19.11 8.42 -6.13
CA LEU A 87 19.51 7.08 -5.74
C LEU A 87 18.62 6.56 -4.58
N ILE A 88 18.34 7.39 -3.59
CA ILE A 88 17.39 7.06 -2.51
C ILE A 88 15.99 6.82 -3.06
N HIS A 89 15.50 7.63 -4.00
CA HIS A 89 14.21 7.40 -4.62
C HIS A 89 14.16 6.09 -5.41
N ALA A 90 15.18 5.83 -6.22
CA ALA A 90 15.29 4.65 -7.06
C ALA A 90 15.42 3.34 -6.25
N LEU A 91 16.10 3.36 -5.11
CA LEU A 91 16.34 2.15 -4.32
C LEU A 91 15.41 2.00 -3.11
N ILE A 92 15.01 3.09 -2.47
CA ILE A 92 14.24 3.05 -1.22
C ILE A 92 12.78 3.40 -1.49
N SER A 93 12.50 4.58 -2.06
CA SER A 93 11.11 5.01 -2.27
C SER A 93 10.35 4.05 -3.19
N SER A 94 10.98 3.60 -4.27
CA SER A 94 10.40 2.61 -5.20
C SER A 94 9.99 1.30 -4.50
N ARG A 95 10.83 0.78 -3.59
CA ARG A 95 10.55 -0.43 -2.81
C ARG A 95 9.42 -0.22 -1.81
N LEU A 96 9.40 0.94 -1.15
CA LEU A 96 8.33 1.29 -0.21
C LEU A 96 7.00 1.57 -0.92
N ASP A 97 7.01 1.96 -2.20
CA ASP A 97 5.81 2.23 -2.99
C ASP A 97 5.31 1.02 -3.77
N TYR A 98 6.13 -0.02 -3.91
CA TYR A 98 5.74 -1.23 -4.59
C TYR A 98 4.63 -1.95 -3.82
N CYS A 99 3.46 -2.11 -4.45
CA CYS A 99 2.28 -2.76 -3.87
C CYS A 99 1.83 -2.22 -2.50
N ASN A 100 2.17 -0.97 -2.17
CA ASN A 100 1.89 -0.41 -0.85
C ASN A 100 0.39 -0.21 -0.56
N SER A 101 -0.48 -0.20 -1.58
CA SER A 101 -1.93 -0.17 -1.40
C SER A 101 -2.45 -1.37 -0.60
N LEU A 102 -1.77 -2.52 -0.66
CA LEU A 102 -2.10 -3.71 0.13
C LEU A 102 -1.82 -3.54 1.63
N LEU A 103 -0.98 -2.57 1.98
CA LEU A 103 -0.57 -2.29 3.36
C LEU A 103 -1.58 -1.42 4.10
N TYR A 104 -2.75 -1.15 3.53
CA TYR A 104 -3.79 -0.43 4.23
C TYR A 104 -4.34 -1.24 5.41
N GLY A 105 -4.54 -0.56 6.53
CA GLY A 105 -5.03 -1.14 7.79
C GLY A 105 -4.12 -2.20 8.42
N ILE A 106 -2.82 -2.23 8.09
CA ILE A 106 -1.84 -3.04 8.83
C ILE A 106 -1.66 -2.49 10.26
N SER A 107 -1.02 -3.28 11.12
CA SER A 107 -0.70 -2.85 12.49
C SER A 107 0.19 -1.59 12.48
N THR A 108 -0.06 -0.70 13.44
CA THR A 108 0.72 0.53 13.62
C THR A 108 2.20 0.24 13.83
N THR A 109 2.52 -0.87 14.51
CA THR A 109 3.90 -1.33 14.71
C THR A 109 4.60 -1.64 13.39
N SER A 110 3.93 -2.30 12.44
CA SER A 110 4.50 -2.60 11.13
C SER A 110 4.56 -1.38 10.21
N LEU A 111 3.55 -0.52 10.24
CA LEU A 111 3.61 0.77 9.55
C LEU A 111 4.80 1.61 10.05
N ASN A 112 5.01 1.67 11.36
CA ASN A 112 6.13 2.39 11.97
C ASN A 112 7.50 1.83 11.53
N ARG A 113 7.62 0.53 11.25
CA ARG A 113 8.88 -0.04 10.71
C ARG A 113 9.20 0.51 9.31
N LEU A 114 8.19 0.63 8.45
CA LEU A 114 8.34 1.24 7.12
C LEU A 114 8.62 2.74 7.23
N GLN A 115 7.94 3.44 8.15
CA GLN A 115 8.21 4.86 8.41
C GLN A 115 9.66 5.08 8.87
N ARG A 116 10.21 4.19 9.70
CA ARG A 116 11.62 4.25 10.13
C ARG A 116 12.59 4.15 8.95
N VAL A 117 12.28 3.36 7.92
CA VAL A 117 13.10 3.30 6.70
C VAL A 117 13.09 4.64 5.98
N GLN A 118 11.90 5.24 5.77
CA GLN A 118 11.79 6.57 5.15
C GLN A 118 12.53 7.63 5.97
N ASN A 119 12.39 7.62 7.29
CA ASN A 119 13.05 8.54 8.20
C ASN A 119 14.58 8.40 8.13
N ALA A 120 15.08 7.16 8.09
CA ALA A 120 16.51 6.90 7.95
C ALA A 120 17.03 7.40 6.60
N ALA A 121 16.26 7.21 5.52
CA ALA A 121 16.60 7.71 4.20
C ALA A 121 16.67 9.25 4.16
N ALA A 122 15.68 9.93 4.76
CA ALA A 122 15.63 11.38 4.84
C ALA A 122 16.84 11.91 5.62
N ARG A 123 17.10 11.34 6.81
CA ARG A 123 18.27 11.70 7.63
C ARG A 123 19.59 11.47 6.92
N LEU A 124 19.70 10.38 6.15
CA LEU A 124 20.90 10.09 5.39
C LEU A 124 21.16 11.16 4.33
N LEU A 125 20.11 11.61 3.63
CA LEU A 125 20.20 12.64 2.60
C LEU A 125 20.54 14.03 3.16
N THR A 126 19.97 14.40 4.30
CA THR A 126 20.11 15.73 4.91
C THR A 126 21.19 15.81 5.98
N HIS A 127 21.90 14.70 6.24
CA HIS A 127 22.85 14.56 7.35
C HIS A 127 22.29 14.97 8.72
N THR A 128 20.99 14.77 8.92
CA THR A 128 20.31 15.18 10.16
C THR A 128 20.57 14.17 11.28
N LYS A 129 21.07 14.65 12.42
CA LYS A 129 21.37 13.81 13.59
C LYS A 129 20.11 13.17 14.18
N SER A 130 20.24 11.99 14.78
CA SER A 130 19.11 11.11 15.16
C SER A 130 18.10 11.72 16.14
N TRP A 131 18.54 12.61 17.03
CA TRP A 131 17.69 13.24 18.05
C TRP A 131 16.86 14.42 17.53
N HIS A 132 17.18 14.99 16.37
CA HIS A 132 16.34 16.03 15.78
C HIS A 132 14.99 15.43 15.35
N HIS A 133 13.92 16.20 15.53
CA HIS A 133 12.61 15.83 15.02
C HIS A 133 12.66 15.60 13.51
N ILE A 134 12.01 14.53 13.05
CA ILE A 134 12.04 14.14 11.63
C ILE A 134 11.00 14.89 10.80
N THR A 135 9.93 15.38 11.42
CA THR A 135 8.81 16.04 10.75
C THR A 135 9.26 17.26 9.92
N PRO A 136 10.10 18.18 10.41
CA PRO A 136 10.59 19.30 9.60
C PRO A 136 11.40 18.83 8.40
N VAL A 137 12.27 17.83 8.58
CA VAL A 137 13.09 17.26 7.48
C VAL A 137 12.22 16.70 6.38
N LEU A 138 11.15 15.96 6.73
CA LEU A 138 10.22 15.42 5.73
C LEU A 138 9.41 16.53 5.04
N LYS A 139 9.05 17.60 5.77
CA LYS A 139 8.38 18.78 5.20
C LYS A 139 9.29 19.47 4.18
N ASP A 140 10.55 19.73 4.53
CA ASP A 140 11.53 20.38 3.66
C ASP A 140 11.80 19.57 2.39
N LEU A 141 11.90 18.23 2.52
CA LEU A 141 12.06 17.31 1.39
C LEU A 141 10.78 17.12 0.58
N HIS A 142 9.64 17.65 1.02
CA HIS A 142 8.31 17.40 0.43
C HIS A 142 7.94 15.90 0.37
N TRP A 143 8.38 15.14 1.38
CA TRP A 143 8.16 13.68 1.48
C TRP A 143 6.95 13.36 2.34
N LEU A 144 5.92 12.79 1.74
CA LEU A 144 4.72 12.36 2.43
C LEU A 144 4.98 11.12 3.33
N PRO A 145 4.44 11.02 4.56
CA PRO A 145 4.60 9.83 5.40
C PRO A 145 3.99 8.58 4.77
N ILE A 146 4.49 7.40 5.16
CA ILE A 146 4.11 6.11 4.56
C ILE A 146 2.59 5.87 4.62
N SER A 147 1.93 6.19 5.74
CA SER A 147 0.48 6.06 5.86
C SER A 147 -0.28 6.81 4.76
N HIS A 148 0.12 8.05 4.49
CA HIS A 148 -0.53 8.90 3.51
C HIS A 148 -0.12 8.52 2.08
N ARG A 149 1.07 7.95 1.87
CA ARG A 149 1.45 7.35 0.57
C ARG A 149 0.59 6.15 0.20
N ILE A 150 0.21 5.32 1.18
CA ILE A 150 -0.73 4.20 0.99
C ILE A 150 -2.10 4.75 0.59
N ASN A 151 -2.62 5.74 1.33
CA ASN A 151 -3.90 6.38 1.01
C ASN A 151 -3.88 7.00 -0.39
N TYR A 152 -2.82 7.71 -0.74
CA TYR A 152 -2.62 8.27 -2.08
C TYR A 152 -2.74 7.19 -3.17
N LYS A 153 -2.10 6.05 -2.99
CA LYS A 153 -2.12 4.96 -3.99
C LYS A 153 -3.49 4.30 -4.10
N ILE A 154 -4.21 4.13 -2.99
CA ILE A 154 -5.60 3.65 -3.02
C ILE A 154 -6.49 4.64 -3.75
N LEU A 155 -6.42 5.93 -3.41
CA LEU A 155 -7.23 6.96 -4.05
C LEU A 155 -6.98 7.10 -5.55
N VAL A 156 -5.72 6.98 -5.99
CA VAL A 156 -5.39 6.94 -7.42
C VAL A 156 -5.94 5.69 -8.11
N LEU A 157 -5.94 4.53 -7.43
CA LEU A 157 -6.60 3.32 -7.95
C LEU A 157 -8.12 3.49 -8.04
N THR A 158 -8.74 4.10 -7.02
CA THR A 158 -10.17 4.42 -6.99
C THR A 158 -10.55 5.33 -8.15
N TYR A 159 -9.82 6.44 -8.35
CA TYR A 159 -10.02 7.33 -9.48
C TYR A 159 -9.96 6.57 -10.81
N LYS A 160 -8.91 5.76 -11.02
CA LYS A 160 -8.79 4.97 -12.25
C LYS A 160 -9.95 4.00 -12.44
N ALA A 161 -10.44 3.39 -11.37
CA ALA A 161 -11.58 2.48 -11.43
C ALA A 161 -12.89 3.20 -11.78
N LEU A 162 -13.11 4.41 -11.27
CA LEU A 162 -14.30 5.22 -11.56
C LEU A 162 -14.29 5.78 -12.99
N HIS A 163 -13.11 6.14 -13.52
CA HIS A 163 -12.95 6.64 -14.89
C HIS A 163 -12.67 5.52 -15.92
N HIS A 164 -12.93 4.25 -15.58
CA HIS A 164 -12.73 3.10 -16.47
C HIS A 164 -11.29 2.94 -17.03
N LEU A 165 -10.30 3.47 -16.34
CA LEU A 165 -8.86 3.32 -16.64
C LEU A 165 -8.23 2.11 -15.92
N ALA A 166 -9.00 1.42 -15.08
CA ALA A 166 -8.60 0.21 -14.39
C ALA A 166 -9.33 -1.02 -14.96
N PRO A 167 -8.81 -2.24 -14.73
CA PRO A 167 -9.50 -3.45 -15.11
C PRO A 167 -10.93 -3.54 -14.54
N PRO A 168 -11.87 -4.16 -15.27
CA PRO A 168 -13.30 -4.19 -14.90
C PRO A 168 -13.54 -4.83 -13.53
N TYR A 169 -12.70 -5.79 -13.13
CA TYR A 169 -12.81 -6.42 -11.81
C TYR A 169 -12.60 -5.43 -10.65
N LEU A 170 -11.84 -4.33 -10.83
CA LEU A 170 -11.70 -3.30 -9.79
C LEU A 170 -12.88 -2.34 -9.79
N THR A 171 -13.36 -1.95 -10.97
CA THR A 171 -14.53 -1.07 -11.10
C THR A 171 -15.77 -1.72 -10.48
N ASN A 172 -15.96 -3.03 -10.71
CA ASN A 172 -17.10 -3.77 -10.18
C ASN A 172 -17.09 -3.92 -8.64
N LEU A 173 -15.97 -3.63 -7.98
CA LEU A 173 -15.88 -3.61 -6.51
C LEU A 173 -16.38 -2.29 -5.90
N LEU A 174 -16.60 -1.26 -6.72
CA LEU A 174 -17.05 0.07 -6.29
C LEU A 174 -18.49 0.29 -6.73
N THR A 175 -19.36 0.59 -5.77
CA THR A 175 -20.76 0.91 -6.03
C THR A 175 -21.02 2.39 -5.82
N PRO A 176 -21.56 3.12 -6.82
CA PRO A 176 -22.01 4.49 -6.66
C PRO A 176 -23.04 4.60 -5.54
N TYR A 177 -22.96 5.66 -4.74
CA TYR A 177 -23.96 5.94 -3.72
C TYR A 177 -25.26 6.42 -4.39
N GLN A 178 -26.33 5.63 -4.25
CA GLN A 178 -27.66 5.98 -4.74
C GLN A 178 -28.61 6.18 -3.56
N PRO A 179 -28.90 7.43 -3.15
CA PRO A 179 -29.89 7.68 -2.13
C PRO A 179 -31.30 7.37 -2.67
N PRO A 180 -32.25 6.95 -1.80
CA PRO A 180 -33.63 6.67 -2.21
C PRO A 180 -34.40 7.90 -2.71
N TRP A 181 -33.91 9.11 -2.40
CA TRP A 181 -34.46 10.38 -2.86
C TRP A 181 -33.33 11.27 -3.42
N SER A 182 -33.65 12.12 -4.38
CA SER A 182 -32.71 13.08 -4.99
C SER A 182 -32.30 14.15 -3.98
N LEU A 183 -31.16 13.95 -3.32
CA LEU A 183 -30.57 14.86 -2.36
C LEU A 183 -29.44 15.67 -3.02
N ARG A 184 -29.04 16.78 -2.40
CA ARG A 184 -27.83 17.53 -2.84
C ARG A 184 -26.56 16.66 -2.86
N SER A 185 -26.51 15.59 -2.04
CA SER A 185 -25.40 14.62 -2.00
C SER A 185 -25.35 13.69 -3.22
N THR A 186 -26.40 13.61 -4.03
CA THR A 186 -26.43 12.77 -5.24
C THR A 186 -25.49 13.29 -6.32
N ALA A 187 -25.26 14.61 -6.37
CA ALA A 187 -24.33 15.26 -7.32
C ALA A 187 -22.85 15.19 -6.88
N ALA A 188 -22.57 14.71 -5.66
CA ALA A 188 -21.24 14.79 -5.06
C ALA A 188 -20.32 13.60 -5.37
N GLY A 189 -20.69 12.68 -6.28
CA GLY A 189 -19.83 11.56 -6.69
C GLY A 189 -19.38 10.63 -5.56
N LEU A 190 -20.27 10.36 -4.59
CA LEU A 190 -19.98 9.51 -3.42
C LEU A 190 -20.10 8.02 -3.76
N LEU A 191 -19.39 7.19 -2.99
CA LEU A 191 -19.43 5.73 -3.08
C LEU A 191 -20.16 5.12 -1.89
N SER A 192 -20.87 4.02 -2.13
CA SER A 192 -21.47 3.23 -1.06
C SER A 192 -20.38 2.51 -0.28
N ILE A 193 -20.43 2.57 1.06
CA ILE A 193 -19.48 1.88 1.93
C ILE A 193 -20.16 0.57 2.38
N PRO A 194 -19.71 -0.60 1.92
CA PRO A 194 -20.27 -1.87 2.37
C PRO A 194 -19.97 -2.09 3.86
N THR A 195 -20.89 -2.77 4.55
CA THR A 195 -20.67 -3.17 5.94
C THR A 195 -19.64 -4.29 6.00
N SER A 196 -18.67 -4.16 6.91
CA SER A 196 -17.70 -5.20 7.17
C SER A 196 -17.92 -5.79 8.56
N THR A 197 -17.90 -7.11 8.66
CA THR A 197 -18.00 -7.84 9.93
C THR A 197 -16.65 -8.11 10.58
N LEU A 198 -15.54 -7.91 9.85
CA LEU A 198 -14.18 -8.24 10.28
C LEU A 198 -13.23 -7.07 10.06
N CYS A 199 -12.85 -6.38 11.14
CA CYS A 199 -11.92 -5.25 11.09
C CYS A 199 -10.53 -5.62 10.53
N SER A 200 -10.10 -6.87 10.72
CA SER A 200 -8.76 -7.33 10.32
C SER A 200 -8.62 -7.71 8.85
N PHE A 201 -9.73 -8.03 8.17
CA PHE A 201 -9.74 -8.50 6.78
C PHE A 201 -10.64 -7.63 5.91
N GLY A 202 -11.89 -7.47 6.32
CA GLY A 202 -12.89 -6.81 5.50
C GLY A 202 -12.72 -5.30 5.44
N ASP A 203 -12.40 -4.63 6.56
CA ASP A 203 -12.14 -3.17 6.53
C ASP A 203 -10.91 -2.79 5.69
N ARG A 204 -9.99 -3.74 5.49
CA ARG A 204 -8.80 -3.58 4.64
C ARG A 204 -9.08 -3.83 3.16
N ALA A 205 -10.19 -4.48 2.84
CA ALA A 205 -10.53 -4.79 1.46
C ALA A 205 -10.70 -3.51 0.64
N PHE A 206 -10.29 -3.55 -0.63
CA PHE A 206 -10.41 -2.40 -1.52
C PHE A 206 -11.85 -1.88 -1.60
N SER A 207 -12.84 -2.76 -1.68
CA SER A 207 -14.27 -2.42 -1.72
C SER A 207 -14.77 -1.66 -0.49
N VAL A 208 -14.07 -1.72 0.65
CA VAL A 208 -14.43 -0.98 1.87
C VAL A 208 -13.52 0.25 2.04
N ALA A 209 -12.21 0.05 1.91
CA ALA A 209 -11.20 1.09 2.12
C ALA A 209 -11.29 2.22 1.09
N ALA A 210 -11.50 1.89 -0.19
CA ALA A 210 -11.55 2.88 -1.26
C ALA A 210 -12.75 3.83 -1.11
N PRO A 211 -14.00 3.36 -0.92
CA PRO A 211 -15.13 4.24 -0.64
C PRO A 211 -14.93 5.13 0.60
N ARG A 212 -14.40 4.58 1.71
CA ARG A 212 -14.12 5.35 2.92
C ARG A 212 -13.13 6.50 2.67
N LEU A 213 -12.02 6.22 1.98
CA LEU A 213 -11.01 7.24 1.66
C LEU A 213 -11.53 8.24 0.63
N TRP A 214 -12.25 7.78 -0.40
CA TRP A 214 -12.78 8.62 -1.46
C TRP A 214 -13.81 9.62 -0.93
N ASN A 215 -14.74 9.15 -0.10
CA ASN A 215 -15.79 10.00 0.47
C ASN A 215 -15.25 11.02 1.48
N ALA A 216 -14.06 10.80 2.05
CA ALA A 216 -13.39 11.75 2.92
C ALA A 216 -12.72 12.91 2.15
N LEU A 217 -12.63 12.83 0.81
CA LEU A 217 -12.06 13.89 0.00
C LEU A 217 -13.06 15.05 -0.21
N PRO A 218 -12.57 16.31 -0.23
CA PRO A 218 -13.33 17.45 -0.74
C PRO A 218 -13.92 17.16 -2.12
N GLN A 219 -15.11 17.69 -2.39
CA GLN A 219 -15.78 17.53 -3.68
C GLN A 219 -14.93 18.08 -4.83
N ASP A 220 -14.32 19.25 -4.65
CA ASP A 220 -13.45 19.88 -5.66
C ASP A 220 -12.32 18.97 -6.15
N LEU A 221 -11.81 18.07 -5.29
CA LEU A 221 -10.76 17.12 -5.68
C LEU A 221 -11.30 15.95 -6.49
N ARG A 222 -12.58 15.58 -6.32
CA ARG A 222 -13.21 14.44 -6.97
C ARG A 222 -13.70 14.78 -8.37
N ASP A 223 -13.99 16.06 -8.63
CA ASP A 223 -14.57 16.53 -9.88
C ASP A 223 -13.52 16.79 -10.99
N TYR A 224 -12.22 16.63 -10.72
CA TYR A 224 -11.19 16.78 -11.75
C TYR A 224 -11.25 15.65 -12.78
N GLU A 225 -11.30 16.00 -14.07
CA GLU A 225 -11.37 15.02 -15.18
C GLU A 225 -10.01 14.40 -15.55
N SER A 226 -8.91 15.11 -15.28
CA SER A 226 -7.56 14.67 -15.64
C SER A 226 -6.87 13.95 -14.49
N LEU A 227 -6.41 12.71 -14.75
CA LEU A 227 -5.65 11.90 -13.80
C LEU A 227 -4.38 12.61 -13.30
N THR A 228 -3.68 13.36 -14.15
CA THR A 228 -2.43 14.02 -13.77
C THR A 228 -2.70 15.20 -12.83
N VAL A 229 -3.77 15.95 -13.09
CA VAL A 229 -4.22 17.05 -12.23
C VAL A 229 -4.70 16.50 -10.89
N PHE A 230 -5.52 15.45 -10.91
CA PHE A 230 -5.97 14.75 -9.71
C PHE A 230 -4.80 14.28 -8.85
N GLN A 231 -3.81 13.60 -9.44
CA GLN A 231 -2.62 13.12 -8.73
C GLN A 231 -1.84 14.26 -8.07
N SER A 232 -1.61 15.36 -8.81
CA SER A 232 -0.88 16.51 -8.27
C SER A 232 -1.64 17.15 -7.10
N ARG A 233 -2.93 17.47 -7.30
CA ARG A 233 -3.78 18.11 -6.27
C ARG A 233 -4.00 17.23 -5.06
N LEU A 234 -4.19 15.92 -5.26
CA LEU A 234 -4.30 14.95 -4.17
C LEU A 234 -3.04 14.91 -3.33
N LYS A 235 -1.86 14.92 -3.96
CA LYS A 235 -0.59 14.98 -3.22
C LYS A 235 -0.51 16.27 -2.38
N THR A 236 -0.88 17.42 -2.94
CA THR A 236 -0.91 18.69 -2.20
C THR A 236 -1.88 18.63 -1.02
N HIS A 237 -3.09 18.11 -1.22
CA HIS A 237 -4.09 17.98 -0.16
C HIS A 237 -3.60 17.10 1.00
N LEU A 238 -3.06 15.91 0.69
CA LEU A 238 -2.50 15.01 1.70
C LEU A 238 -1.26 15.57 2.37
N PHE A 239 -0.48 16.40 1.68
CA PHE A 239 0.69 17.05 2.27
C PHE A 239 0.27 18.10 3.29
N ASN A 240 -0.70 18.95 2.94
CA ASN A 240 -1.23 19.98 3.84
C ASN A 240 -1.96 19.38 5.04
N SER A 241 -2.61 18.22 4.90
CA SER A 241 -3.27 17.55 6.04
C SER A 241 -2.26 17.00 7.06
N VAL A 242 -1.04 16.67 6.63
CA VAL A 242 0.02 16.13 7.49
C VAL A 242 0.87 17.24 8.10
N TYR A 243 1.19 18.25 7.30
CA TYR A 243 2.10 19.33 7.64
C TYR A 243 1.34 20.66 7.63
N PRO A 244 0.54 20.96 8.67
CA PRO A 244 -0.06 22.27 8.82
C PRO A 244 1.01 23.38 8.93
#